data_AF-Q6MS31-F1
#
_entry.id   AF-Q6MS31-F1
#
_cell.length_a   1.000
_cell.length_b   1.000
_cell.length_c   1.000
_cell.angle_alpha   90.00
_cell.angle_beta   90.00
_cell.angle_gamma   90.00
#
_symmetry.space_group_name_H-M   'P 1'
#
loop_
_entity.id
_entity.type
_entity.pdbx_description
1 polymer ?
#
loop_
_entity_poly.entity_id
_entity_poly.type
_entity_poly.pdbx_seq_one_letter_code
_entity_poly.pdbx_strand_id
1 'polypeptide(L)'
;MKWKEPSPTIDTRFDTPSNGTNSHPVLNRTITPREAARIQSFDDNFCFLGNKTEICKQIGNAVPPLLAKSIGLSIIEQIKKINEIYINENIKIYNADSYKIVEQFINNSTKVNHIITDPPYNISQSNNFHTLRSANRQGLNFGKWDYDFDLISWIKPYSKLLDKNGSMIIFCSYKYISFIIEELESNMLEIKDVIKWVKTNPMPRNVNRRYVQDTEYAIWAVKKNQSECLINHKIRFIYVRFFRLQL
;
A
#
# COMPACT_ATOMS: atom_id res chain seq x y z
N MET A 1 -11.29 27.39 36.45
CA MET A 1 -11.00 27.86 35.08
C MET A 1 -10.63 29.34 35.10
N LYS A 2 -9.93 29.83 34.07
CA LYS A 2 -9.58 31.25 33.91
C LYS A 2 -9.97 31.73 32.52
N TRP A 3 -10.32 33.00 32.41
CA TRP A 3 -10.59 33.61 31.10
C TRP A 3 -9.31 33.71 30.29
N LYS A 4 -9.43 33.57 28.96
CA LYS A 4 -8.33 33.72 27.99
C LYS A 4 -7.18 32.71 28.13
N GLU A 5 -7.32 31.70 29.00
CA GLU A 5 -6.42 30.56 29.09
C GLU A 5 -7.12 29.30 28.54
N PRO A 6 -6.37 28.29 28.05
CA PRO A 6 -6.94 27.01 27.67
C PRO A 6 -7.73 26.39 28.82
N SER A 7 -8.87 25.80 28.52
CA SER A 7 -9.63 25.05 29.53
C SER A 7 -8.80 23.87 30.04
N PRO A 8 -8.84 23.56 31.34
CA PRO A 8 -8.41 22.26 31.82
C PRO A 8 -9.25 21.15 31.19
N THR A 9 -8.73 19.92 31.23
CA THR A 9 -9.42 18.73 30.73
C THR A 9 -10.74 18.55 31.47
N ILE A 10 -11.83 18.42 30.70
CA ILE A 10 -13.16 18.11 31.22
C ILE A 10 -13.21 16.61 31.54
N ASP A 11 -13.26 16.28 32.82
CA ASP A 11 -13.29 14.91 33.34
C ASP A 11 -14.73 14.42 33.58
N THR A 12 -14.94 13.21 34.08
CA THR A 12 -16.31 12.69 34.29
C THR A 12 -17.01 13.26 35.53
N ARG A 13 -16.30 13.99 36.40
CA ARG A 13 -16.83 14.61 37.63
C ARG A 13 -16.49 16.11 37.71
N PHE A 14 -16.57 16.81 36.58
CA PHE A 14 -16.38 18.27 36.52
C PHE A 14 -17.41 19.06 37.35
N ASP A 15 -18.49 18.41 37.77
CA ASP A 15 -19.55 19.02 38.57
C ASP A 15 -19.20 19.13 40.06
N THR A 16 -18.11 18.49 40.51
CA THR A 16 -17.65 18.51 41.91
C THR A 16 -16.41 19.40 42.07
N PRO A 17 -16.44 20.44 42.93
CA PRO A 17 -15.30 21.36 43.10
C PRO A 17 -14.01 20.69 43.59
N SER A 18 -14.11 19.58 44.33
CA SER A 18 -12.95 18.87 44.88
C SER A 18 -12.22 18.00 43.87
N ASN A 19 -12.82 17.68 42.71
CA ASN A 19 -12.26 16.72 41.77
C ASN A 19 -11.39 17.34 40.66
N GLY A 20 -11.28 18.67 40.60
CA GLY A 20 -10.46 19.33 39.59
C GLY A 20 -10.62 20.85 39.53
N THR A 21 -10.04 21.45 38.49
CA THR A 21 -10.02 22.91 38.27
C THR A 21 -11.20 23.43 37.43
N ASN A 22 -12.26 22.62 37.32
CA ASN A 22 -13.48 22.86 36.53
C ASN A 22 -14.50 23.80 37.21
N SER A 23 -14.02 24.71 38.07
CA SER A 23 -14.83 25.78 38.66
C SER A 23 -14.97 26.97 37.72
N HIS A 24 -16.14 27.60 37.72
CA HIS A 24 -16.43 28.77 36.88
C HIS A 24 -15.47 29.92 37.23
N PRO A 25 -14.91 30.66 36.26
CA PRO A 25 -13.87 31.69 36.50
C PRO A 25 -14.33 32.93 37.29
N VAL A 26 -15.61 33.02 37.65
CA VAL A 26 -16.22 34.26 38.20
C VAL A 26 -17.30 33.89 39.23
N LEU A 27 -18.17 32.94 38.88
CA LEU A 27 -19.22 32.47 39.75
C LEU A 27 -18.68 31.45 40.76
N ASN A 28 -19.22 31.49 41.98
CA ASN A 28 -18.88 30.55 43.07
C ASN A 28 -19.56 29.17 42.87
N ARG A 29 -19.40 28.56 41.69
CA ARG A 29 -19.94 27.24 41.34
C ARG A 29 -19.05 26.48 40.36
N THR A 30 -19.26 25.18 40.22
CA THR A 30 -18.72 24.39 39.10
C THR A 30 -19.40 24.73 37.79
N ILE A 31 -18.73 24.41 36.68
CA ILE A 31 -19.33 24.53 35.36
C ILE A 31 -20.54 23.59 35.21
N THR A 32 -21.54 24.03 34.47
CA THR A 32 -22.70 23.20 34.15
C THR A 32 -22.32 22.16 33.09
N PRO A 33 -23.08 21.06 32.97
CA PRO A 33 -22.90 20.12 31.86
C PRO A 33 -22.98 20.80 30.48
N ARG A 34 -23.76 21.88 30.35
CA ARG A 34 -23.83 22.60 29.07
C ARG A 34 -22.57 23.42 28.78
N GLU A 35 -22.04 24.10 29.77
CA GLU A 35 -20.76 24.80 29.63
C GLU A 35 -19.62 23.81 29.32
N ALA A 36 -19.59 22.66 30.00
CA ALA A 36 -18.62 21.59 29.75
C ALA A 36 -18.73 21.02 28.33
N ALA A 37 -19.95 20.78 27.84
CA ALA A 37 -20.19 20.32 26.47
C ALA A 37 -19.72 21.34 25.42
N ARG A 38 -19.96 22.63 25.65
CA ARG A 38 -19.49 23.70 24.75
C ARG A 38 -17.97 23.76 24.71
N ILE A 39 -17.30 23.60 25.86
CA ILE A 39 -15.82 23.50 25.92
C ILE A 39 -15.34 22.28 25.12
N GLN A 40 -16.03 21.15 25.24
CA GLN A 40 -15.82 19.95 24.42
C GLN A 40 -16.35 20.11 22.99
N SER A 41 -16.65 21.32 22.52
CA SER A 41 -17.06 21.61 21.13
C SER A 41 -18.33 20.91 20.65
N PHE A 42 -19.22 20.52 21.56
CA PHE A 42 -20.56 20.08 21.20
C PHE A 42 -21.42 21.27 20.78
N ASP A 43 -22.34 21.03 19.84
CA ASP A 43 -23.37 22.01 19.49
C ASP A 43 -24.26 22.29 20.71
N ASP A 44 -24.66 23.55 20.88
CA ASP A 44 -25.55 23.97 21.96
C ASP A 44 -26.91 23.23 21.88
N ASN A 45 -27.33 22.82 20.68
CA ASN A 45 -28.55 22.04 20.45
C ASN A 45 -28.38 20.52 20.67
N PHE A 46 -27.16 20.04 20.95
CA PHE A 46 -26.93 18.62 21.18
C PHE A 46 -27.51 18.18 22.54
N CYS A 47 -28.50 17.29 22.49
CA CYS A 47 -29.18 16.76 23.66
C CYS A 47 -28.47 15.52 24.21
N PHE A 48 -27.99 15.61 25.45
CA PHE A 48 -27.50 14.46 26.20
C PHE A 48 -28.66 13.79 26.95
N LEU A 49 -28.75 12.46 26.89
CA LEU A 49 -29.82 11.69 27.53
C LEU A 49 -29.34 11.02 28.82
N GLY A 50 -30.23 10.87 29.79
CA GLY A 50 -29.96 10.18 31.05
C GLY A 50 -29.98 11.11 32.26
N ASN A 51 -29.56 10.58 33.41
CA ASN A 51 -29.42 11.36 34.63
C ASN A 51 -28.15 12.25 34.59
N LYS A 52 -28.04 13.19 35.53
CA LYS A 52 -26.91 14.15 35.60
C LYS A 52 -25.55 13.45 35.54
N THR A 53 -25.38 12.36 36.28
CA THR A 53 -24.12 11.61 36.35
C THR A 53 -23.76 10.94 35.02
N GLU A 54 -24.77 10.39 34.33
CA GLU A 54 -24.60 9.80 32.99
C GLU A 54 -24.24 10.86 31.95
N ILE A 55 -24.87 12.03 32.02
CA ILE A 55 -24.56 13.16 31.13
C ILE A 55 -23.12 13.64 31.36
N CYS A 56 -22.69 13.82 32.61
CA CYS A 56 -21.31 14.21 32.93
C CYS A 56 -20.30 13.18 32.40
N LYS A 57 -20.60 11.88 32.53
CA LYS A 57 -19.76 10.81 31.98
C LYS A 57 -19.69 10.85 30.46
N GLN A 58 -20.81 11.06 29.78
CA GLN A 58 -20.85 11.17 28.31
C GLN A 58 -19.98 12.34 27.83
N ILE A 59 -20.06 13.50 28.48
CA ILE A 59 -19.27 14.68 28.12
C ILE A 59 -17.79 14.49 28.45
N GLY A 60 -17.47 13.99 29.65
CA GLY A 60 -16.08 13.85 30.11
C GLY A 60 -15.28 12.79 29.34
N ASN A 61 -15.93 11.70 28.90
CA ASN A 61 -15.28 10.65 28.12
C ASN A 61 -15.35 10.88 26.60
N ALA A 62 -16.10 11.88 26.14
CA ALA A 62 -16.23 12.14 24.72
C ALA A 62 -14.93 12.72 24.13
N VAL A 63 -14.66 12.35 22.88
CA VAL A 63 -13.72 13.09 22.04
C VAL A 63 -14.45 14.32 21.50
N PRO A 64 -13.92 15.55 21.70
CA PRO A 64 -14.58 16.78 21.24
C PRO A 64 -14.88 16.73 19.73
N PRO A 65 -16.11 17.04 19.26
CA PRO A 65 -16.50 16.87 17.86
C PRO A 65 -15.62 17.63 16.86
N LEU A 66 -15.19 18.86 17.18
CA LEU A 66 -14.30 19.63 16.31
C LEU A 66 -12.89 19.02 16.23
N LEU A 67 -12.39 18.44 17.33
CA LEU A 67 -11.12 17.69 17.32
C LEU A 67 -11.24 16.44 16.45
N ALA A 68 -12.29 15.64 16.64
CA ALA A 68 -12.56 14.45 15.85
C ALA A 68 -12.66 14.79 14.34
N LYS A 69 -13.37 15.88 14.00
CA LYS A 69 -13.47 16.38 12.62
C LYS A 69 -12.10 16.73 12.05
N SER A 70 -11.26 17.43 12.83
CA SER A 70 -9.93 17.87 12.37
C SER A 70 -9.00 16.68 12.13
N ILE A 71 -9.02 15.68 13.01
CA ILE A 71 -8.29 14.41 12.85
C ILE A 71 -8.78 13.68 11.60
N GLY A 72 -10.09 13.54 11.43
CA GLY A 72 -10.69 12.87 10.26
C GLY A 72 -10.32 13.54 8.94
N LEU A 73 -10.36 14.88 8.88
CA LEU A 73 -9.95 15.63 7.69
C LEU A 73 -8.46 15.43 7.36
N SER A 74 -7.60 15.44 8.38
CA SER A 74 -6.16 15.17 8.20
C SER A 74 -5.91 13.77 7.64
N ILE A 75 -6.59 12.74 8.18
CA ILE A 75 -6.50 11.37 7.67
C ILE A 75 -6.97 11.29 6.22
N ILE A 76 -8.11 11.93 5.88
CA ILE A 76 -8.62 11.95 4.50
C ILE A 76 -7.62 12.61 3.56
N GLU A 77 -7.00 13.72 3.96
CA GLU A 77 -5.99 14.41 3.16
C GLU A 77 -4.77 13.52 2.93
N GLN A 78 -4.29 12.85 3.98
CA GLN A 78 -3.17 11.91 3.87
C GLN A 78 -3.52 10.75 2.94
N ILE A 79 -4.70 10.14 3.08
CA ILE A 79 -5.16 9.06 2.20
C ILE A 79 -5.24 9.53 0.74
N LYS A 80 -5.70 10.76 0.49
CA LYS A 80 -5.75 11.33 -0.87
C LYS A 80 -4.35 11.57 -1.47
N LYS A 81 -3.35 11.90 -0.65
CA LYS A 81 -1.96 12.11 -1.08
C LYS A 81 -1.22 10.81 -1.43
N ILE A 82 -1.73 9.64 -1.03
CA ILE A 82 -1.05 8.35 -1.20
C ILE A 82 -0.72 8.00 -2.67
N ASN A 83 -1.33 8.63 -3.68
CA ASN A 83 -1.13 8.21 -5.06
C ASN A 83 0.27 8.49 -5.63
N GLU A 84 1.05 9.44 -5.09
CA GLU A 84 2.41 9.74 -5.56
C GLU A 84 3.36 10.00 -4.38
N ILE A 85 4.27 9.05 -4.11
CA ILE A 85 5.37 9.19 -3.16
C ILE A 85 6.60 9.65 -3.96
N TYR A 86 6.83 10.96 -4.00
CA TYR A 86 8.06 11.52 -4.57
C TYR A 86 9.20 11.38 -3.56
N ILE A 87 10.27 10.68 -3.95
CA ILE A 87 11.50 10.59 -3.12
C ILE A 87 12.48 11.70 -3.51
N ASN A 88 12.63 12.00 -4.81
CA ASN A 88 13.44 13.09 -5.35
C ASN A 88 13.11 13.33 -6.85
N GLU A 89 13.80 14.27 -7.52
CA GLU A 89 13.56 14.60 -8.94
C GLU A 89 13.74 13.42 -9.90
N ASN A 90 14.55 12.42 -9.52
CA ASN A 90 14.90 11.27 -10.37
C ASN A 90 14.08 10.01 -10.06
N ILE A 91 13.46 9.93 -8.87
CA ILE A 91 12.76 8.74 -8.38
C ILE A 91 11.34 9.12 -7.98
N LYS A 92 10.39 8.56 -8.74
CA LYS A 92 8.95 8.65 -8.46
C LYS A 92 8.43 7.27 -8.08
N ILE A 93 7.79 7.16 -6.92
CA ILE A 93 7.10 5.94 -6.47
C ILE A 93 5.60 6.21 -6.48
N TYR A 94 4.84 5.26 -7.01
CA TYR A 94 3.38 5.34 -7.04
C TYR A 94 2.82 4.24 -6.13
N ASN A 95 2.03 4.61 -5.13
CA ASN A 95 1.29 3.63 -4.33
C ASN A 95 -0.12 3.48 -4.94
N ALA A 96 -0.21 2.62 -5.95
CA ALA A 96 -1.43 2.39 -6.69
C ALA A 96 -1.44 0.99 -7.32
N ASP A 97 -2.59 0.62 -7.88
CA ASP A 97 -2.69 -0.55 -8.74
C ASP A 97 -1.84 -0.34 -10.00
N SER A 98 -0.97 -1.32 -10.32
CA SER A 98 -0.04 -1.22 -11.44
C SER A 98 -0.76 -1.10 -12.78
N TYR A 99 -1.92 -1.75 -12.95
CA TYR A 99 -2.71 -1.64 -14.17
C TYR A 99 -3.23 -0.21 -14.39
N LYS A 100 -3.71 0.44 -13.33
CA LYS A 100 -4.20 1.83 -13.40
C LYS A 100 -3.09 2.82 -13.74
N ILE A 101 -1.91 2.66 -13.15
CA ILE A 101 -0.75 3.51 -13.45
C ILE A 101 -0.30 3.32 -14.90
N VAL A 102 -0.29 2.08 -15.39
CA VAL A 102 0.05 1.78 -16.79
C VAL A 102 -0.97 2.38 -17.75
N GLU A 103 -2.26 2.28 -17.46
CA GLU A 103 -3.30 2.95 -18.24
C GLU A 103 -3.13 4.47 -18.26
N GLN A 104 -2.84 5.09 -17.12
CA GLN A 104 -2.55 6.52 -17.04
C GLN A 104 -1.33 6.91 -17.89
N PHE A 105 -0.25 6.12 -17.84
CA PHE A 105 0.95 6.36 -18.66
C PHE A 105 0.67 6.19 -20.15
N ILE A 106 -0.15 5.21 -20.54
CA ILE A 106 -0.58 5.03 -21.93
C ILE A 106 -1.41 6.25 -22.37
N ASN A 107 -2.36 6.70 -21.56
CA ASN A 107 -3.21 7.86 -21.87
C ASN A 107 -2.40 9.16 -21.98
N ASN A 108 -1.39 9.32 -21.13
CA ASN A 108 -0.46 10.46 -21.17
C ASN A 108 0.62 10.32 -22.26
N SER A 109 0.59 9.26 -23.06
CA SER A 109 1.60 8.95 -24.08
C SER A 109 3.04 8.87 -23.55
N THR A 110 3.19 8.53 -22.27
CA THR A 110 4.49 8.32 -21.63
C THR A 110 5.14 7.06 -22.18
N LYS A 111 6.43 7.15 -22.51
CA LYS A 111 7.24 6.01 -22.93
C LYS A 111 8.36 5.73 -21.95
N VAL A 112 8.77 4.47 -21.90
CA VAL A 112 9.85 3.99 -21.04
C VAL A 112 10.89 3.23 -21.85
N ASN A 113 12.16 3.42 -21.49
CA ASN A 113 13.28 2.74 -22.15
C ASN A 113 13.46 1.32 -21.62
N HIS A 114 13.12 1.07 -20.36
CA HIS A 114 13.31 -0.24 -19.75
C HIS A 114 12.23 -0.54 -18.71
N ILE A 115 11.74 -1.78 -18.74
CA ILE A 115 10.79 -2.32 -17.77
C ILE A 115 11.43 -3.49 -17.06
N ILE A 116 11.45 -3.47 -15.72
CA ILE A 116 11.81 -4.63 -14.91
C ILE A 116 10.63 -4.97 -14.03
N THR A 117 10.18 -6.22 -14.09
CA THR A 117 8.98 -6.67 -13.41
C THR A 117 9.14 -8.07 -12.82
N ASP A 118 8.50 -8.25 -11.68
CA ASP A 118 8.44 -9.50 -10.91
C ASP A 118 6.97 -9.77 -10.57
N PRO A 119 6.18 -10.30 -11.53
CA PRO A 119 4.75 -10.53 -11.36
C PRO A 119 4.46 -11.66 -10.34
N PRO A 120 3.25 -11.71 -9.76
CA PRO A 120 2.79 -12.86 -8.98
C PRO A 120 2.87 -14.18 -9.77
N TYR A 121 3.08 -15.29 -9.07
CA TYR A 121 3.39 -16.59 -9.67
C TYR A 121 2.34 -17.68 -9.42
N ASN A 122 1.23 -17.36 -8.75
CA ASN A 122 0.22 -18.33 -8.34
C ASN A 122 0.80 -19.49 -7.51
N ILE A 123 1.70 -19.16 -6.57
CA ILE A 123 2.37 -20.14 -5.71
C ILE A 123 1.58 -20.38 -4.42
N SER A 124 0.71 -19.44 -4.05
CA SER A 124 -0.06 -19.49 -2.81
C SER A 124 -1.00 -20.70 -2.81
N GLN A 125 -0.86 -21.54 -1.79
CA GLN A 125 -1.66 -22.75 -1.61
C GLN A 125 -2.24 -22.77 -0.20
N SER A 126 -3.51 -23.19 -0.10
CA SER A 126 -4.11 -23.47 1.20
C SER A 126 -3.37 -24.63 1.87
N ASN A 127 -3.05 -24.47 3.16
CA ASN A 127 -2.40 -25.53 3.91
C ASN A 127 -3.35 -26.72 4.10
N ASN A 128 -3.04 -27.86 3.46
CA ASN A 128 -3.73 -29.13 3.67
C ASN A 128 -3.01 -30.04 4.68
N PHE A 129 -1.98 -29.55 5.37
CA PHE A 129 -1.21 -30.33 6.35
C PHE A 129 -1.88 -30.29 7.74
N HIS A 130 -2.86 -31.17 7.97
CA HIS A 130 -3.47 -31.37 9.29
C HIS A 130 -2.53 -32.07 10.31
N THR A 131 -1.44 -32.65 9.85
CA THR A 131 -0.62 -33.63 10.60
C THR A 131 0.60 -33.07 11.32
N LEU A 132 0.87 -31.76 11.25
CA LEU A 132 2.05 -31.14 11.88
C LEU A 132 1.63 -30.01 12.84
N ARG A 133 0.89 -30.35 13.89
CA ARG A 133 0.40 -29.40 14.92
C ARG A 133 1.52 -28.70 15.71
N SER A 134 2.74 -29.25 15.72
CA SER A 134 3.86 -28.76 16.54
C SER A 134 4.70 -27.66 15.87
N ALA A 135 4.66 -27.55 14.54
CA ALA A 135 5.38 -26.51 13.83
C ALA A 135 4.37 -25.49 13.35
N ASN A 136 4.44 -24.27 13.90
CA ASN A 136 3.67 -23.11 13.45
C ASN A 136 4.15 -22.62 12.06
N ARG A 137 4.35 -23.55 11.12
CA ARG A 137 4.71 -23.25 9.74
C ARG A 137 3.47 -22.68 9.08
N GLN A 138 3.45 -21.35 8.97
CA GLN A 138 2.58 -20.65 8.06
C GLN A 138 2.72 -21.30 6.67
N GLY A 139 1.60 -21.60 6.03
CA GLY A 139 1.62 -22.15 4.67
C GLY A 139 2.32 -21.23 3.69
N LEU A 140 2.50 -21.69 2.46
CA LEU A 140 2.87 -20.82 1.36
C LEU A 140 1.64 -19.97 1.02
N ASN A 141 1.39 -18.90 1.78
CA ASN A 141 0.33 -17.94 1.50
C ASN A 141 0.97 -16.54 1.46
N PHE A 142 1.18 -16.04 0.24
CA PHE A 142 1.77 -14.72 0.01
C PHE A 142 0.73 -13.59 0.05
N GLY A 143 -0.56 -13.95 0.01
CA GLY A 143 -1.68 -13.03 0.10
C GLY A 143 -2.75 -13.31 -0.95
N LYS A 144 -3.89 -12.62 -0.84
CA LYS A 144 -5.04 -12.77 -1.76
C LYS A 144 -4.69 -12.43 -3.23
N TRP A 145 -3.64 -11.65 -3.46
CA TRP A 145 -3.24 -11.16 -4.78
C TRP A 145 -2.48 -12.20 -5.62
N ASP A 146 -1.99 -13.27 -5.00
CA ASP A 146 -1.31 -14.38 -5.68
C ASP A 146 -2.27 -15.56 -5.94
N TYR A 147 -3.55 -15.43 -5.58
CA TYR A 147 -4.58 -16.40 -5.98
C TYR A 147 -5.15 -15.98 -7.33
N ASP A 148 -5.19 -16.91 -8.29
CA ASP A 148 -5.80 -16.75 -9.62
C ASP A 148 -5.30 -15.52 -10.41
N PHE A 149 -4.04 -15.12 -10.22
CA PHE A 149 -3.43 -14.03 -11.00
C PHE A 149 -3.30 -14.44 -12.47
N ASP A 150 -3.70 -13.54 -13.36
CA ASP A 150 -3.48 -13.70 -14.79
C ASP A 150 -2.02 -13.39 -15.14
N LEU A 151 -1.27 -14.45 -15.45
CA LEU A 151 0.17 -14.39 -15.67
C LEU A 151 0.57 -13.66 -16.96
N ILE A 152 -0.37 -13.46 -17.90
CA ILE A 152 -0.04 -13.16 -19.29
C ILE A 152 -0.68 -11.85 -19.77
N SER A 153 -1.95 -11.58 -19.44
CA SER A 153 -2.69 -10.46 -20.06
C SER A 153 -2.08 -9.07 -19.81
N TRP A 154 -1.33 -8.90 -18.73
CA TRP A 154 -0.64 -7.66 -18.41
C TRP A 154 0.52 -7.33 -19.37
N ILE A 155 1.08 -8.31 -20.08
CA ILE A 155 2.22 -8.10 -20.99
C ILE A 155 1.85 -7.12 -22.12
N LYS A 156 0.65 -7.25 -22.68
CA LYS A 156 0.15 -6.43 -23.78
C LYS A 156 0.08 -4.92 -23.49
N PRO A 157 -0.49 -4.43 -22.38
CA PRO A 157 -0.44 -3.00 -22.07
C PRO A 157 0.98 -2.51 -21.77
N TYR A 158 1.83 -3.33 -21.15
CA TYR A 158 3.21 -2.95 -20.83
C TYR A 158 4.09 -2.87 -22.08
N SER A 159 3.88 -3.74 -23.07
CA SER A 159 4.59 -3.68 -24.35
C SER A 159 4.33 -2.36 -25.08
N LYS A 160 3.15 -1.73 -24.90
CA LYS A 160 2.83 -0.41 -25.47
C LYS A 160 3.59 0.73 -24.83
N LEU A 161 3.97 0.62 -23.56
CA LEU A 161 4.77 1.64 -22.85
C LEU A 161 6.21 1.69 -23.35
N LEU A 162 6.75 0.57 -23.84
CA LEU A 162 8.13 0.51 -24.33
C LEU A 162 8.34 1.39 -25.56
N ASP A 163 9.43 2.15 -25.52
CA ASP A 163 10.00 2.85 -26.67
C ASP A 163 10.46 1.89 -27.77
N LYS A 164 10.77 2.44 -28.96
CA LYS A 164 11.25 1.67 -30.13
C LYS A 164 12.51 0.84 -29.84
N ASN A 165 13.40 1.35 -28.98
CA ASN A 165 14.62 0.65 -28.53
C ASN A 165 14.48 0.14 -27.09
N GLY A 166 13.24 0.02 -26.61
CA GLY A 166 12.96 -0.37 -25.24
C GLY A 166 13.22 -1.87 -25.02
N SER A 167 13.51 -2.22 -23.77
CA SER A 167 13.66 -3.62 -23.37
C SER A 167 12.91 -3.93 -22.08
N MET A 168 12.62 -5.20 -21.87
CA MET A 168 11.88 -5.67 -20.71
C MET A 168 12.53 -6.92 -20.13
N ILE A 169 12.64 -6.96 -18.80
CA ILE A 169 13.06 -8.13 -18.05
C ILE A 169 11.91 -8.56 -17.14
N ILE A 170 11.46 -9.80 -17.30
CA ILE A 170 10.37 -10.40 -16.54
C ILE A 170 10.91 -11.55 -15.70
N PHE A 171 10.90 -11.43 -14.38
CA PHE A 171 11.17 -12.55 -13.49
C PHE A 171 9.99 -13.52 -13.53
N CYS A 172 10.27 -14.82 -13.59
CA CYS A 172 9.22 -15.83 -13.65
C CYS A 172 9.67 -17.19 -13.11
N SER A 173 8.69 -18.01 -12.77
CA SER A 173 8.91 -19.43 -12.51
C SER A 173 9.17 -20.18 -13.82
N TYR A 174 10.04 -21.19 -13.77
CA TYR A 174 10.37 -22.04 -14.92
C TYR A 174 9.15 -22.67 -15.61
N LYS A 175 8.05 -22.85 -14.86
CA LYS A 175 6.79 -23.42 -15.37
C LYS A 175 6.11 -22.54 -16.41
N TYR A 176 6.33 -21.22 -16.35
CA TYR A 176 5.59 -20.24 -17.14
C TYR A 176 6.43 -19.59 -18.24
N ILE A 177 7.69 -20.00 -18.39
CA ILE A 177 8.62 -19.39 -19.35
C ILE A 177 8.07 -19.46 -20.78
N SER A 178 7.60 -20.63 -21.22
CA SER A 178 7.09 -20.80 -22.59
C SER A 178 5.88 -19.90 -22.87
N PHE A 179 4.91 -19.87 -21.95
CA PHE A 179 3.71 -19.06 -22.10
C PHE A 179 4.02 -17.55 -22.12
N ILE A 180 4.97 -17.09 -21.32
CA ILE A 180 5.41 -15.69 -21.31
C ILE A 180 6.13 -15.37 -22.62
N ILE A 181 7.00 -16.25 -23.12
CA ILE A 181 7.70 -16.07 -24.40
C ILE A 181 6.70 -15.93 -25.56
N GLU A 182 5.72 -16.84 -25.65
CA GLU A 182 4.70 -16.81 -26.71
C GLU A 182 3.93 -15.48 -26.71
N GLU A 183 3.55 -14.95 -25.54
CA GLU A 183 2.87 -13.66 -25.45
C GLU A 183 3.80 -12.47 -25.75
N LEU A 184 5.07 -12.53 -25.39
CA LEU A 184 6.02 -11.47 -25.74
C LEU A 184 6.18 -11.38 -27.26
N GLU A 185 6.34 -12.53 -27.92
CA GLU A 185 6.46 -12.61 -29.37
C GLU A 185 5.19 -12.13 -30.08
N SER A 186 4.00 -12.48 -29.56
CA SER A 186 2.71 -12.01 -30.08
C SER A 186 2.58 -10.47 -30.01
N ASN A 187 3.29 -9.84 -29.07
CA ASN A 187 3.30 -8.39 -28.84
C ASN A 187 4.52 -7.67 -29.45
N MET A 188 5.15 -8.22 -30.49
CA MET A 188 6.28 -7.61 -31.22
C MET A 188 7.54 -7.40 -30.36
N LEU A 189 7.75 -8.26 -29.36
CA LEU A 189 8.99 -8.30 -28.59
C LEU A 189 9.81 -9.51 -29.04
N GLU A 190 11.10 -9.30 -29.26
CA GLU A 190 12.05 -10.35 -29.59
C GLU A 190 12.75 -10.79 -28.30
N ILE A 191 12.75 -12.10 -28.03
CA ILE A 191 13.50 -12.65 -26.89
C ILE A 191 14.99 -12.65 -27.22
N LYS A 192 15.80 -12.12 -26.31
CA LYS A 192 17.26 -12.17 -26.43
C LYS A 192 17.84 -13.33 -25.63
N ASP A 193 17.48 -13.43 -24.36
CA ASP A 193 18.01 -14.47 -23.48
C ASP A 193 17.03 -14.85 -22.37
N VAL A 194 17.23 -16.06 -21.84
CA VAL A 194 16.65 -16.51 -20.58
C VAL A 194 17.75 -16.52 -19.53
N ILE A 195 17.65 -15.63 -18.57
CA ILE A 195 18.57 -15.48 -17.44
C ILE A 195 18.22 -16.52 -16.39
N LYS A 196 19.20 -17.31 -15.97
CA LYS A 196 19.09 -18.26 -14.86
C LYS A 196 19.83 -17.71 -13.64
N TRP A 197 19.10 -17.46 -12.56
CA TRP A 197 19.68 -17.07 -11.29
C TRP A 197 19.81 -18.28 -10.37
N VAL A 198 21.04 -18.70 -10.07
CA VAL A 198 21.35 -19.78 -9.12
C VAL A 198 21.59 -19.17 -7.74
N LYS A 199 20.79 -19.59 -6.75
CA LYS A 199 20.89 -19.17 -5.35
C LYS A 199 21.99 -19.98 -4.65
N THR A 200 22.89 -19.29 -3.98
CA THR A 200 23.99 -19.93 -3.23
C THR A 200 23.51 -20.63 -1.96
N ASN A 201 22.41 -20.18 -1.35
CA ASN A 201 21.85 -20.74 -0.12
C ASN A 201 20.32 -20.93 -0.24
N PRO A 202 19.86 -21.93 -1.00
CA PRO A 202 18.43 -22.16 -1.21
C PRO A 202 17.77 -22.77 0.03
N MET A 203 16.47 -22.50 0.22
CA MET A 203 15.72 -23.09 1.33
C MET A 203 15.74 -24.63 1.22
N PRO A 204 16.19 -25.35 2.26
CA PRO A 204 16.24 -26.79 2.23
C PRO A 204 14.81 -27.36 2.18
N ARG A 205 14.54 -28.21 1.19
CA ARG A 205 13.31 -29.03 1.15
C ARG A 205 13.60 -30.40 1.74
N ASN A 206 12.53 -31.16 2.05
CA ASN A 206 12.64 -32.55 2.50
C ASN A 206 13.59 -33.33 1.59
N VAL A 207 14.79 -33.57 2.12
CA VAL A 207 16.01 -33.96 1.38
C VAL A 207 15.81 -35.24 0.57
N ASN A 208 14.90 -36.12 1.01
CA ASN A 208 14.72 -37.45 0.44
C ASN A 208 13.56 -37.57 -0.56
N ARG A 209 12.86 -36.48 -0.91
CA ARG A 209 11.67 -36.55 -1.80
C ARG A 209 11.73 -35.70 -3.05
N ARG A 210 12.44 -34.57 -3.03
CA ARG A 210 12.49 -33.63 -4.17
C ARG A 210 13.86 -32.98 -4.24
N TYR A 211 14.29 -32.67 -5.46
CA TYR A 211 15.43 -31.79 -5.68
C TYR A 211 15.17 -30.42 -5.02
N VAL A 212 16.25 -29.82 -4.54
CA VAL A 212 16.22 -28.46 -3.99
C VAL A 212 16.00 -27.51 -5.15
N GLN A 213 14.96 -26.68 -5.05
CA GLN A 213 14.72 -25.61 -6.01
C GLN A 213 15.61 -24.43 -5.64
N ASP A 214 16.77 -24.36 -6.28
CA ASP A 214 17.81 -23.36 -6.05
C ASP A 214 17.86 -22.28 -7.13
N THR A 215 16.94 -22.31 -8.08
CA THR A 215 17.01 -21.51 -9.29
C THR A 215 15.76 -20.67 -9.51
N GLU A 216 15.98 -19.43 -9.94
CA GLU A 216 14.98 -18.52 -10.47
C GLU A 216 15.32 -18.16 -11.91
N TYR A 217 14.32 -17.71 -12.67
CA TYR A 217 14.48 -17.39 -14.08
C TYR A 217 13.98 -15.99 -14.37
N ALA A 218 14.58 -15.34 -15.35
CA ALA A 218 14.08 -14.11 -15.92
C ALA A 218 14.20 -14.14 -17.44
N ILE A 219 13.24 -13.56 -18.14
CA ILE A 219 13.23 -13.47 -19.60
C ILE A 219 13.62 -12.05 -19.98
N TRP A 220 14.62 -11.91 -20.85
CA TRP A 220 15.00 -10.62 -21.42
C TRP A 220 14.49 -10.51 -22.86
N ALA A 221 13.65 -9.50 -23.10
CA ALA A 221 13.08 -9.21 -24.40
C ALA A 221 13.33 -7.75 -24.82
N VAL A 222 13.44 -7.51 -26.12
CA VAL A 222 13.61 -6.17 -26.70
C VAL A 222 12.51 -5.88 -27.70
N LYS A 223 12.12 -4.61 -27.84
CA LYS A 223 11.14 -4.21 -28.84
C LYS A 223 11.70 -4.48 -30.24
N LYS A 224 10.97 -5.23 -31.06
CA LYS A 224 11.42 -5.57 -32.42
C LYS A 224 11.44 -4.30 -33.26
N ASN A 225 12.63 -3.81 -33.56
CA ASN A 225 12.84 -2.74 -34.52
C ASN A 225 12.95 -3.34 -35.93
N GLN A 226 12.38 -2.67 -36.93
CA GLN A 226 12.60 -3.01 -38.34
C GLN A 226 14.00 -2.59 -38.84
N SER A 227 14.80 -1.91 -38.02
CA SER A 227 16.15 -1.41 -38.34
C SER A 227 17.14 -1.75 -37.23
N GLU A 228 18.30 -2.30 -37.60
CA GLU A 228 19.35 -2.89 -36.75
C GLU A 228 19.58 -2.21 -35.37
N CYS A 229 19.77 -3.06 -34.36
CA CYS A 229 20.01 -2.66 -32.97
C CYS A 229 21.40 -2.04 -32.80
N LEU A 230 21.50 -0.71 -32.84
CA LEU A 230 22.71 0.01 -32.47
C LEU A 230 22.65 0.41 -30.99
N ILE A 231 23.40 -0.29 -30.15
CA ILE A 231 23.65 0.10 -28.75
C ILE A 231 24.78 1.14 -28.76
N ASN A 232 24.44 2.42 -28.83
CA ASN A 232 25.30 3.52 -28.38
C ASN A 232 24.50 4.81 -28.25
N HIS A 233 24.20 5.26 -27.03
CA HIS A 233 24.52 6.59 -26.52
C HIS A 233 23.88 6.91 -25.15
N LYS A 234 24.54 7.87 -24.46
CA LYS A 234 24.33 8.38 -23.09
C LYS A 234 22.89 8.33 -22.61
N ILE A 235 22.68 7.57 -21.54
CA ILE A 235 21.37 7.20 -21.04
C ILE A 235 20.88 8.23 -20.02
N ARG A 236 19.75 8.86 -20.31
CA ARG A 236 18.93 9.58 -19.32
C ARG A 236 17.82 8.61 -18.92
N PHE A 237 18.02 7.85 -17.84
CA PHE A 237 17.10 6.79 -17.45
C PHE A 237 15.81 7.36 -16.85
N ILE A 238 14.67 7.10 -17.50
CA ILE A 238 13.39 7.00 -16.79
C ILE A 238 13.22 5.51 -16.50
N TYR A 239 13.59 5.12 -15.28
CA TYR A 239 13.48 3.75 -14.79
C TYR A 239 12.12 3.56 -14.13
N VAL A 240 11.29 2.66 -14.66
CA VAL A 240 10.03 2.28 -14.03
C VAL A 240 10.16 0.84 -13.56
N ARG A 241 10.27 0.67 -12.25
CA ARG A 241 10.23 -0.63 -11.58
C ARG A 241 8.91 -0.73 -10.84
N PHE A 242 8.07 -1.66 -11.26
CA PHE A 242 6.85 -1.95 -10.52
C PHE A 242 7.19 -2.91 -9.39
N PHE A 243 7.22 -2.39 -8.17
CA PHE A 243 7.14 -3.20 -6.96
C PHE A 243 5.78 -2.98 -6.34
N ARG A 244 4.96 -4.04 -6.24
CA ARG A 244 3.79 -4.00 -5.37
C ARG A 244 4.24 -4.34 -3.94
N LEU A 245 4.77 -3.33 -3.25
CA LEU A 245 5.01 -3.42 -1.81
C LEU A 245 3.66 -3.27 -1.09
N GLN A 246 3.21 -4.31 -0.39
CA GLN A 246 2.06 -4.21 0.51
C GLN A 246 2.50 -3.62 1.86
N LEU A 247 1.76 -2.61 2.30
CA LEU A 247 1.37 -2.45 3.70
C LEU A 247 0.22 -3.40 4.02
#